data_AF-A0A1X7LL91-F1
#
_entry.id   AF-A0A1X7LL91-F1
#
_cell.length_a   1.000
_cell.length_b   1.000
_cell.length_c   1.000
_cell.angle_alpha   90.00
_cell.angle_beta   90.00
_cell.angle_gamma   90.00
#
_symmetry.space_group_name_H-M   'P 1'
#
loop_
_entity.id
_entity.type
_entity.pdbx_description
1 polymer ?
#
loop_
_entity_poly.entity_id
_entity_poly.type
_entity_poly.pdbx_seq_one_letter_code
_entity_poly.pdbx_strand_id
1 'polypeptide(L)'
;MRGIRRGLVVLSLFMSMLVLNACGEEPADFTMFMMAQGAVPSEITTAIQDDLTEQYKDQFTIQVVSPPMYNIQRLLIEYAANKNSLIILPKDDIKAYSRNGGHIVLDSYFDQEQYAEGVMEGLVEPGDGKEKKDVLEEHLYALPVSKLPFMEKHGVTNPEFLIAIPANAPNVERSVEVLKMMTDKQ
;
A
#
# COMPACT_ATOMS: atom_id res chain seq x y z
N MET A 1 -42.90 -30.04 30.51
CA MET A 1 -41.96 -28.90 30.61
C MET A 1 -40.50 -29.19 30.17
N ARG A 2 -40.17 -30.34 29.55
CA ARG A 2 -38.79 -30.66 29.09
C ARG A 2 -38.49 -30.27 27.62
N GLY A 3 -39.50 -30.12 26.77
CA GLY A 3 -39.33 -29.77 25.34
C GLY A 3 -39.00 -28.29 25.09
N ILE A 4 -39.62 -27.39 25.84
CA ILE A 4 -39.43 -25.93 25.68
C ILE A 4 -38.00 -25.51 26.03
N ARG A 5 -37.37 -26.16 27.03
CA ARG A 5 -35.98 -25.90 27.43
C ARG A 5 -34.94 -26.36 26.41
N ARG A 6 -35.25 -27.36 25.58
CA ARG A 6 -34.34 -27.86 24.53
C ARG A 6 -34.39 -27.00 23.27
N GLY A 7 -35.56 -26.46 22.92
CA GLY A 7 -35.70 -25.52 21.79
C GLY A 7 -34.99 -24.19 22.02
N LEU A 8 -35.03 -23.68 23.26
CA LEU A 8 -34.38 -22.41 23.61
C LEU A 8 -32.84 -22.47 23.51
N VAL A 9 -32.24 -23.62 23.86
CA VAL A 9 -30.78 -23.81 23.79
C VAL A 9 -30.31 -23.94 22.34
N VAL A 10 -31.06 -24.63 21.47
CA VAL A 10 -30.72 -24.76 20.05
C VAL A 10 -30.90 -23.42 19.30
N LEU A 11 -31.93 -22.64 19.65
CA LEU A 11 -32.16 -21.32 19.08
C LEU A 11 -31.08 -20.32 19.51
N SER A 12 -30.63 -20.38 20.77
CA SER A 12 -29.55 -19.53 21.27
C SER A 12 -28.19 -19.88 20.64
N LEU A 13 -27.96 -21.15 20.29
CA LEU A 13 -26.74 -21.61 19.62
C LEU A 13 -26.67 -21.17 18.14
N PHE A 14 -27.82 -21.15 17.46
CA PHE A 14 -27.94 -20.65 16.09
C PHE A 14 -27.77 -19.13 16.01
N MET A 15 -28.28 -18.40 17.02
CA MET A 15 -28.13 -16.95 17.08
C MET A 15 -26.68 -16.51 17.31
N SER A 16 -25.88 -17.30 18.05
CA SER A 16 -24.44 -17.04 18.23
C SER A 16 -23.59 -17.29 17.00
N MET A 17 -24.04 -18.12 16.05
CA MET A 17 -23.33 -18.34 14.77
C MET A 17 -23.51 -17.16 13.79
N LEU A 18 -24.61 -16.40 13.91
CA LEU A 18 -24.86 -15.24 13.06
C LEU A 18 -24.00 -14.01 13.45
N VAL A 19 -23.48 -13.96 14.69
CA VAL A 19 -22.59 -12.87 15.15
C VAL A 19 -21.12 -13.10 14.75
N LEU A 20 -20.77 -14.28 14.22
CA LEU A 20 -19.40 -14.59 13.80
C LEU A 20 -19.02 -13.97 12.44
N ASN A 21 -19.97 -13.44 11.68
CA ASN A 21 -19.70 -12.70 10.44
C ASN A 21 -19.59 -11.18 10.65
N ALA A 22 -19.49 -10.70 11.90
CA ALA A 22 -19.38 -9.28 12.23
C ALA A 22 -17.96 -8.85 12.68
N CYS A 23 -16.95 -9.68 12.46
CA CYS A 23 -15.54 -9.33 12.68
C CYS A 23 -14.71 -9.84 11.50
N GLY A 24 -14.78 -9.11 10.40
CA GLY A 24 -14.10 -9.43 9.16
C GLY A 24 -14.56 -8.44 8.13
N GLU A 25 -14.15 -7.17 8.28
CA GLU A 25 -14.23 -6.24 7.15
C GLU A 25 -13.59 -6.93 5.95
N GLU A 26 -14.30 -6.91 4.82
CA GLU A 26 -13.71 -7.40 3.59
C GLU A 26 -12.43 -6.59 3.33
N PRO A 27 -11.34 -7.26 2.90
CA PRO A 27 -10.11 -6.55 2.60
C PRO A 27 -10.38 -5.52 1.49
N ALA A 28 -9.87 -4.31 1.68
CA ALA A 28 -10.05 -3.23 0.72
C ALA A 28 -9.44 -3.60 -0.65
N ASP A 29 -10.07 -3.12 -1.71
CA ASP A 29 -9.62 -3.28 -3.10
C ASP A 29 -8.31 -2.53 -3.38
N PHE A 30 -8.04 -1.50 -2.59
CA PHE A 30 -6.83 -0.69 -2.64
C PHE A 30 -6.35 -0.40 -1.22
N THR A 31 -5.13 -0.85 -0.92
CA THR A 31 -4.50 -0.56 0.37
C THR A 31 -3.25 0.26 0.16
N MET A 32 -3.17 1.40 0.84
CA MET A 32 -1.96 2.18 1.00
C MET A 32 -1.37 1.89 2.37
N PHE A 33 -0.16 1.36 2.40
CA PHE A 33 0.58 1.18 3.63
C PHE A 33 1.63 2.28 3.78
N MET A 34 1.72 2.87 4.96
CA MET A 34 2.73 3.88 5.27
C MET A 34 3.44 3.49 6.56
N MET A 35 4.77 3.53 6.58
CA MET A 35 5.54 3.39 7.82
C MET A 35 6.61 4.45 7.85
N ALA A 36 6.58 5.28 8.89
CA ALA A 36 7.59 6.29 9.17
C ALA A 36 8.54 5.83 10.28
N GLN A 37 9.75 6.40 10.34
CA GLN A 37 10.66 6.20 11.49
C GLN A 37 10.10 6.82 12.79
N GLY A 38 9.19 7.80 12.67
CA GLY A 38 8.38 8.34 13.77
C GLY A 38 6.91 7.94 13.65
N ALA A 39 6.09 8.34 14.62
CA ALA A 39 4.64 8.15 14.53
C ALA A 39 4.05 9.09 13.47
N VAL A 40 3.20 8.54 12.59
CA VAL A 40 2.31 9.35 11.75
C VAL A 40 1.04 9.65 12.56
N PRO A 41 0.64 10.92 12.73
CA PRO A 41 -0.64 11.25 13.35
C PRO A 41 -1.80 10.56 12.63
N SER A 42 -2.70 9.93 13.39
CA SER A 42 -3.85 9.20 12.81
C SER A 42 -4.73 10.09 11.95
N GLU A 43 -4.82 11.38 12.28
CA GLU A 43 -5.60 12.37 11.54
C GLU A 43 -5.13 12.51 10.10
N ILE A 44 -3.82 12.39 9.84
CA ILE A 44 -3.25 12.45 8.50
C ILE A 44 -3.67 11.21 7.70
N THR A 45 -3.54 10.02 8.28
CA THR A 45 -3.94 8.78 7.59
C THR A 45 -5.44 8.73 7.32
N THR A 46 -6.27 9.22 8.25
CA THR A 46 -7.72 9.33 8.06
C THR A 46 -8.05 10.34 6.97
N ALA A 47 -7.44 11.53 6.98
CA ALA A 47 -7.67 12.55 5.95
C ALA A 47 -7.30 12.07 4.54
N ILE A 48 -6.17 11.36 4.40
CA ILE A 48 -5.77 10.75 3.13
C ILE A 48 -6.79 9.70 2.69
N GLN A 49 -7.22 8.82 3.61
CA GLN A 49 -8.19 7.79 3.29
C GLN A 49 -9.53 8.38 2.85
N ASP A 50 -10.04 9.38 3.58
CA ASP A 50 -11.32 10.01 3.29
C ASP A 50 -11.29 10.71 1.93
N ASP A 51 -10.22 11.46 1.63
CA ASP A 51 -10.06 12.18 0.36
C ASP A 51 -9.95 11.23 -0.83
N LEU A 52 -9.17 10.15 -0.70
CA LEU A 52 -9.10 9.09 -1.72
C LEU A 52 -10.45 8.38 -1.89
N THR A 53 -11.12 8.06 -0.78
CA THR A 53 -12.42 7.36 -0.80
C THR A 53 -13.47 8.21 -1.49
N GLU A 54 -13.50 9.52 -1.26
CA GLU A 54 -14.41 10.43 -1.96
C GLU A 54 -14.05 10.55 -3.45
N GLN A 55 -12.76 10.64 -3.78
CA GLN A 55 -12.29 10.77 -5.16
C GLN A 55 -12.60 9.52 -6.02
N TYR A 56 -12.55 8.33 -5.42
CA TYR A 56 -12.81 7.05 -6.07
C TYR A 56 -14.12 6.40 -5.61
N LYS A 57 -15.05 7.22 -5.12
CA LYS A 57 -16.36 6.77 -4.65
C LYS A 57 -17.06 5.91 -5.69
N ASP A 58 -17.67 4.82 -5.23
CA ASP A 58 -18.37 3.83 -6.05
C ASP A 58 -17.50 3.08 -7.08
N GLN A 59 -16.17 3.28 -7.09
CA GLN A 59 -15.25 2.57 -7.98
C GLN A 59 -14.57 1.39 -7.29
N PHE A 60 -13.99 1.62 -6.11
CA PHE A 60 -13.33 0.59 -5.29
C PHE A 60 -13.15 1.05 -3.84
N THR A 61 -12.98 0.10 -2.93
CA THR A 61 -12.75 0.38 -1.51
C THR A 61 -11.28 0.73 -1.21
N ILE A 62 -11.06 1.70 -0.33
CA ILE A 62 -9.73 2.22 0.00
C ILE A 62 -9.45 2.09 1.48
N GLN A 63 -8.26 1.60 1.82
CA GLN A 63 -7.76 1.58 3.18
C GLN A 63 -6.36 2.19 3.24
N VAL A 64 -6.13 3.08 4.21
CA VAL A 64 -4.81 3.62 4.52
C VAL A 64 -4.38 3.11 5.88
N VAL A 65 -3.23 2.43 5.93
CA VAL A 65 -2.72 1.80 7.15
C VAL A 65 -1.37 2.40 7.49
N SER A 66 -1.23 2.91 8.72
CA SER A 66 0.07 3.25 9.30
C SER A 66 0.18 2.67 10.70
N PRO A 67 1.23 1.89 11.01
CA PRO A 67 1.47 1.47 12.38
C PRO A 67 1.92 2.67 13.22
N PRO A 68 1.69 2.64 14.55
CA PRO A 68 2.04 3.75 15.45
C PRO A 68 3.56 3.92 15.64
N MET A 69 4.34 2.89 15.32
CA MET A 69 5.79 2.89 15.45
C MET A 69 6.43 2.08 14.33
N TYR A 70 7.65 2.48 13.96
CA TYR A 70 8.47 1.73 13.02
C TYR A 70 8.74 0.30 13.51
N ASN A 71 8.57 -0.69 12.64
CA ASN A 71 8.85 -2.08 12.95
C ASN A 71 9.23 -2.87 11.69
N ILE A 72 10.49 -3.30 11.63
CA ILE A 72 11.02 -4.06 10.48
C ILE A 72 10.34 -5.42 10.26
N GLN A 73 9.89 -6.09 11.33
CA GLN A 73 9.18 -7.37 11.20
C GLN A 73 7.80 -7.17 10.58
N ARG A 74 7.12 -6.07 10.94
CA ARG A 74 5.87 -5.67 10.28
C ARG A 74 6.14 -5.37 8.81
N LEU A 75 7.19 -4.61 8.51
CA LEU A 75 7.55 -4.27 7.13
C LEU A 75 7.79 -5.53 6.28
N LEU A 76 8.48 -6.53 6.82
CA LEU A 76 8.66 -7.82 6.15
C LEU A 76 7.31 -8.50 5.82
N ILE A 77 6.35 -8.48 6.75
CA ILE A 77 5.01 -9.03 6.51
C ILE A 77 4.28 -8.25 5.42
N GLU A 78 4.43 -6.93 5.39
CA GLU A 78 3.80 -6.07 4.38
C GLU A 78 4.26 -6.43 2.96
N TYR A 79 5.55 -6.74 2.77
CA TYR A 79 6.06 -7.19 1.45
C TYR A 79 5.82 -8.69 1.18
N ALA A 80 5.81 -9.54 2.20
CA ALA A 80 5.73 -10.99 2.02
C ALA A 80 4.29 -11.51 1.87
N ALA A 81 3.34 -10.91 2.59
CA ALA A 81 1.99 -11.47 2.75
C ALA A 81 0.88 -10.48 2.37
N ASN A 82 1.06 -9.18 2.65
CA ASN A 82 0.04 -8.20 2.34
C ASN A 82 0.14 -7.75 0.89
N LYS A 83 -1.02 -7.54 0.27
CA LYS A 83 -1.15 -7.11 -1.12
C LYS A 83 -1.42 -5.61 -1.16
N ASN A 84 -0.45 -4.82 -0.73
CA ASN A 84 -0.55 -3.37 -0.75
C ASN A 84 -0.50 -2.86 -2.19
N SER A 85 -1.36 -1.91 -2.53
CA SER A 85 -1.36 -1.23 -3.82
C SER A 85 -0.26 -0.16 -3.86
N LEU A 86 -0.10 0.58 -2.77
CA LEU A 86 0.98 1.55 -2.58
C LEU A 86 1.65 1.37 -1.22
N ILE A 87 2.96 1.62 -1.18
CA ILE A 87 3.76 1.62 0.04
C ILE A 87 4.52 2.94 0.14
N ILE A 88 4.45 3.60 1.30
CA ILE A 88 5.19 4.81 1.64
C ILE A 88 6.18 4.50 2.77
N LEU A 89 7.48 4.66 2.51
CA LEU A 89 8.55 4.31 3.44
C LEU A 89 9.72 5.29 3.37
N PRO A 90 10.63 5.27 4.36
CA PRO A 90 11.94 5.88 4.24
C PRO A 90 12.67 5.40 2.99
N LYS A 91 13.42 6.31 2.37
CA LYS A 91 14.23 6.07 1.17
C LYS A 91 15.12 4.83 1.28
N ASP A 92 15.77 4.65 2.43
CA ASP A 92 16.69 3.51 2.64
C ASP A 92 15.96 2.16 2.61
N ASP A 93 14.73 2.09 3.14
CA ASP A 93 13.90 0.89 3.08
C ASP A 93 13.47 0.62 1.64
N ILE A 94 12.97 1.64 0.92
CA ILE A 94 12.58 1.50 -0.49
C ILE A 94 13.76 1.00 -1.32
N LYS A 95 14.96 1.57 -1.13
CA LYS A 95 16.18 1.15 -1.82
C LYS A 95 16.55 -0.30 -1.52
N ALA A 96 16.45 -0.71 -0.25
CA ALA A 96 16.75 -2.08 0.15
C ALA A 96 15.77 -3.07 -0.51
N TYR A 97 14.47 -2.76 -0.51
CA TYR A 97 13.47 -3.63 -1.12
C TYR A 97 13.52 -3.63 -2.66
N SER A 98 13.80 -2.49 -3.32
CA SER A 98 14.01 -2.44 -4.77
C SER A 98 15.14 -3.36 -5.24
N ARG A 99 16.27 -3.36 -4.53
CA ARG A 99 17.42 -4.24 -4.81
C ARG A 99 17.09 -5.73 -4.69
N ASN A 100 16.00 -6.08 -4.02
CA ASN A 100 15.51 -7.44 -3.86
C ASN A 100 14.24 -7.71 -4.71
N GLY A 101 13.93 -6.86 -5.69
CA GLY A 101 12.79 -7.03 -6.58
C GLY A 101 11.44 -6.69 -5.95
N GLY A 102 11.45 -5.89 -4.88
CA GLY A 102 10.24 -5.55 -4.12
C GLY A 102 9.32 -4.53 -4.78
N HIS A 103 9.71 -3.91 -5.90
CA HIS A 103 8.97 -2.81 -6.52
C HIS A 103 8.87 -2.93 -8.03
N ILE A 104 7.78 -2.37 -8.56
CA ILE A 104 7.54 -2.23 -9.99
C ILE A 104 8.38 -1.09 -10.57
N VAL A 105 8.94 -1.29 -11.77
CA VAL A 105 9.61 -0.24 -12.56
C VAL A 105 8.58 0.75 -13.10
N LEU A 106 8.83 2.04 -12.93
CA LEU A 106 7.89 3.13 -13.22
C LEU A 106 8.24 3.94 -14.48
N ASP A 107 9.33 3.60 -15.18
CA ASP A 107 9.86 4.32 -16.33
C ASP A 107 8.86 4.59 -17.47
N SER A 108 7.90 3.67 -17.65
CA SER A 108 6.86 3.80 -18.69
C SER A 108 5.71 4.72 -18.28
N TYR A 109 5.65 5.12 -17.01
CA TYR A 109 4.54 5.87 -16.43
C TYR A 109 4.92 7.29 -16.00
N PHE A 110 6.18 7.52 -15.63
CA PHE A 110 6.67 8.78 -15.09
C PHE A 110 8.07 9.12 -15.64
N ASP A 111 8.36 10.42 -15.70
CA ASP A 111 9.67 10.92 -16.13
C ASP A 111 10.72 10.75 -15.03
N GLN A 112 11.78 10.00 -15.32
CA GLN A 112 12.89 9.79 -14.39
C GLN A 112 13.57 11.10 -13.99
N GLU A 113 13.69 12.08 -14.90
CA GLU A 113 14.35 13.36 -14.61
C GLU A 113 13.54 14.16 -13.59
N GLN A 114 12.21 14.10 -13.68
CA GLN A 114 11.32 14.77 -12.74
C GLN A 114 11.39 14.14 -11.33
N TYR A 115 11.67 12.84 -11.25
CA TYR A 115 11.63 12.06 -10.01
C TYR A 115 12.96 11.35 -9.70
N ALA A 116 14.08 12.02 -9.98
CA ALA A 116 15.43 11.45 -9.88
C ALA A 116 15.77 10.83 -8.52
N GLU A 117 15.17 11.28 -7.42
CA GLU A 117 15.41 10.74 -6.08
C GLU A 117 14.80 9.35 -5.86
N GLY A 118 13.87 8.96 -6.73
CA GLY A 118 13.28 7.63 -6.82
C GLY A 118 13.95 6.71 -7.84
N VAL A 119 14.96 7.21 -8.56
CA VAL A 119 15.82 6.40 -9.43
C VAL A 119 16.85 5.69 -8.57
N MET A 120 16.92 4.36 -8.69
CA MET A 120 17.81 3.52 -7.90
C MET A 120 18.06 2.17 -8.57
N GLU A 121 19.12 1.48 -8.15
CA GLU A 121 19.34 0.08 -8.53
C GLU A 121 18.24 -0.81 -7.95
N GLY A 122 17.61 -1.61 -8.82
CA GLY A 122 16.65 -2.62 -8.43
C GLY A 122 16.85 -3.93 -9.20
N LEU A 123 16.29 -5.00 -8.66
CA LEU A 123 16.31 -6.30 -9.31
C LEU A 123 15.25 -6.34 -10.41
N VAL A 124 15.66 -6.66 -11.63
CA VAL A 124 14.75 -6.83 -12.76
C VAL A 124 14.75 -8.30 -13.18
N GLU A 125 13.56 -8.86 -13.41
CA GLU A 125 13.45 -10.21 -13.96
C GLU A 125 14.08 -10.25 -15.37
N PRO A 126 14.94 -11.23 -15.67
CA PRO A 126 15.50 -11.34 -17.01
C PRO A 126 14.38 -11.60 -18.02
N GLY A 127 14.20 -10.68 -18.97
CA GLY A 127 13.25 -10.85 -20.06
C GLY A 127 13.53 -12.11 -20.88
N ASP A 128 12.49 -12.58 -21.59
CA ASP A 128 12.52 -13.79 -22.43
C ASP A 128 13.69 -13.77 -23.43
N GLY A 129 14.82 -14.38 -23.06
CA GLY A 129 16.00 -14.50 -23.91
C GLY A 129 17.34 -14.13 -23.28
N LYS A 130 17.39 -13.51 -22.08
CA LYS A 130 18.63 -13.35 -21.31
C LYS A 130 18.88 -14.62 -20.47
N GLU A 131 20.15 -15.03 -20.33
CA GLU A 131 20.49 -16.09 -19.36
C GLU A 131 19.87 -15.73 -18.00
N LYS A 132 19.22 -16.71 -17.35
CA LYS A 132 18.42 -16.58 -16.11
C LYS A 132 19.24 -16.12 -14.91
N LYS A 133 19.79 -14.92 -14.97
CA LYS A 133 20.48 -14.26 -13.88
C LYS A 133 19.77 -12.94 -13.66
N ASP A 134 19.20 -12.85 -12.48
CA ASP A 134 18.85 -11.63 -11.79
C ASP A 134 19.91 -10.54 -12.06
N VAL A 135 19.50 -9.45 -12.72
CA VAL A 135 20.36 -8.30 -13.01
C VAL A 135 19.89 -7.12 -12.17
N LEU A 136 20.84 -6.40 -11.59
CA LEU A 136 20.59 -5.09 -11.00
C LEU A 136 20.68 -4.04 -12.11
N GLU A 137 19.57 -3.34 -12.36
CA GLU A 137 19.49 -2.24 -13.32
C GLU A 137 18.99 -0.98 -12.59
N GLU A 138 19.38 0.20 -13.08
CA GLU A 138 18.96 1.48 -12.50
C GLU A 138 17.69 1.96 -13.21
N HIS A 139 16.61 2.12 -12.44
CA HIS A 139 15.30 2.55 -12.94
C HIS A 139 14.59 3.43 -11.92
N LEU A 140 13.51 4.10 -12.34
CA LEU A 140 12.59 4.75 -11.42
C LEU A 140 11.70 3.68 -10.76
N TYR A 141 11.77 3.58 -9.43
CA TYR A 141 10.98 2.62 -8.66
C TYR A 141 9.97 3.26 -7.71
N ALA A 142 10.13 4.55 -7.43
CA ALA A 142 9.31 5.26 -6.46
C ALA A 142 9.21 6.75 -6.79
N LEU A 143 8.20 7.43 -6.29
CA LEU A 143 8.09 8.89 -6.39
C LEU A 143 8.39 9.53 -5.02
N PRO A 144 9.14 10.64 -4.94
CA PRO A 144 9.30 11.37 -3.69
C PRO A 144 7.99 11.98 -3.25
N VAL A 145 7.59 11.69 -2.01
CA VAL A 145 6.32 12.19 -1.45
C VAL A 145 6.28 13.72 -1.44
N SER A 146 7.42 14.37 -1.23
CA SER A 146 7.58 15.83 -1.31
C SER A 146 7.32 16.43 -2.70
N LYS A 147 7.22 15.62 -3.75
CA LYS A 147 6.89 16.04 -5.13
C LYS A 147 5.43 15.77 -5.51
N LEU A 148 4.62 15.28 -4.58
CA LEU A 148 3.22 14.92 -4.81
C LEU A 148 2.31 15.97 -4.18
N PRO A 149 1.64 16.84 -4.98
CA PRO A 149 0.73 17.86 -4.46
C PRO A 149 -0.36 17.29 -3.55
N PHE A 150 -0.86 16.09 -3.87
CA PHE A 150 -1.83 15.40 -3.02
C PHE A 150 -1.29 15.10 -1.62
N MET A 151 -0.04 14.66 -1.50
CA MET A 151 0.56 14.37 -0.19
C MET A 151 0.89 15.65 0.58
N GLU A 152 1.31 16.70 -0.14
CA GLU A 152 1.54 18.03 0.42
C GLU A 152 0.25 18.63 1.02
N LYS A 153 -0.89 18.50 0.34
CA LYS A 153 -2.23 18.90 0.83
C LYS A 153 -2.54 18.32 2.20
N HIS A 154 -2.09 17.09 2.47
CA HIS A 154 -2.30 16.37 3.74
C HIS A 154 -1.14 16.53 4.74
N GLY A 155 -0.19 17.43 4.46
CA GLY A 155 0.92 17.74 5.36
C GLY A 155 2.05 16.69 5.38
N VAL A 156 2.08 15.78 4.41
CA VAL A 156 3.16 14.79 4.27
C VAL A 156 4.16 15.31 3.25
N THR A 157 5.20 16.00 3.74
CA THR A 157 6.18 16.70 2.89
C THR A 157 7.61 16.26 3.12
N ASN A 158 7.83 15.21 3.93
CA ASN A 158 9.17 14.74 4.24
C ASN A 158 9.88 14.22 2.97
N PRO A 159 11.01 14.83 2.55
CA PRO A 159 11.72 14.41 1.35
C PRO A 159 12.35 13.02 1.47
N GLU A 160 12.50 12.49 2.69
CA GLU A 160 13.02 11.15 2.93
C GLU A 160 11.98 10.05 2.71
N PHE A 161 10.70 10.40 2.49
CA PHE A 161 9.68 9.42 2.12
C PHE A 161 9.50 9.32 0.63
N LEU A 162 9.50 8.08 0.16
CA LEU A 162 9.13 7.73 -1.21
C LEU A 162 7.90 6.85 -1.19
N ILE A 163 7.08 6.97 -2.23
CA ILE A 163 5.94 6.10 -2.50
C ILE A 163 6.27 5.16 -3.66
N ALA A 164 6.03 3.87 -3.49
CA ALA A 164 6.31 2.85 -4.50
C ALA A 164 5.11 1.91 -4.68
N ILE A 165 5.09 1.23 -5.82
CA ILE A 165 4.17 0.13 -6.09
C ILE A 165 4.91 -1.18 -5.78
N PRO A 166 4.47 -1.96 -4.78
CA PRO A 166 5.07 -3.25 -4.49
C PRO A 166 4.95 -4.23 -5.66
N ALA A 167 5.95 -5.08 -5.86
CA ALA A 167 5.93 -6.07 -6.95
C ALA A 167 4.76 -7.07 -6.83
N ASN A 168 4.23 -7.28 -5.62
CA ASN A 168 3.08 -8.14 -5.34
C ASN A 168 1.75 -7.37 -5.29
N ALA A 169 1.70 -6.11 -5.74
CA ALA A 169 0.49 -5.29 -5.75
C ALA A 169 -0.65 -6.02 -6.50
N PRO A 170 -1.89 -5.99 -5.98
CA PRO A 170 -2.99 -6.78 -6.54
C PRO A 170 -3.47 -6.27 -7.89
N ASN A 171 -3.23 -4.98 -8.19
CA ASN A 171 -3.58 -4.34 -9.46
C ASN A 171 -2.61 -3.17 -9.71
N VAL A 172 -1.63 -3.38 -10.60
CA VAL A 172 -0.57 -2.39 -10.89
C VAL A 172 -1.15 -1.19 -11.61
N GLU A 173 -2.05 -1.39 -12.57
CA GLU A 173 -2.66 -0.33 -13.37
C GLU A 173 -3.46 0.65 -12.49
N ARG A 174 -4.25 0.13 -11.55
CA ARG A 174 -4.97 0.94 -10.56
C ARG A 174 -3.99 1.69 -9.66
N SER A 175 -2.90 1.03 -9.26
CA SER A 175 -1.88 1.67 -8.42
C SER A 175 -1.19 2.82 -9.15
N VAL A 176 -0.89 2.65 -10.43
CA VAL A 176 -0.37 3.71 -11.31
C VAL A 176 -1.39 4.83 -11.50
N GLU A 177 -2.67 4.51 -11.70
CA GLU A 177 -3.73 5.51 -11.84
C GLU A 177 -3.82 6.43 -10.62
N VAL A 178 -3.90 5.83 -9.43
CA VAL A 178 -3.92 6.58 -8.17
C VAL A 178 -2.63 7.38 -7.98
N LEU A 179 -1.48 6.79 -8.32
CA LEU A 179 -0.19 7.48 -8.21
C LEU A 179 -0.08 8.67 -9.17
N LYS A 180 -0.61 8.57 -10.39
CA LYS A 180 -0.68 9.69 -11.35
C LYS A 180 -1.57 10.81 -10.83
N MET A 181 -2.74 10.47 -10.31
CA MET A 181 -3.63 11.46 -9.68
C MET A 181 -2.89 12.22 -8.57
N MET A 182 -2.05 11.55 -7.78
CA MET A 182 -1.27 12.21 -6.72
C MET A 182 -0.23 13.20 -7.23
N THR A 183 0.18 13.09 -8.50
CA THR A 183 1.10 14.03 -9.16
C THR A 183 0.39 15.26 -9.74
N ASP A 184 -0.93 15.17 -9.96
CA ASP A 184 -1.69 16.27 -10.53
C ASP A 184 -1.82 17.40 -9.51
N LYS A 185 -1.68 18.65 -9.99
CA LYS A 185 -1.95 19.84 -9.19
C LYS A 185 -3.46 19.99 -9.05
N GLN A 186 -4.00 19.62 -7.90
CA GLN A 186 -5.40 19.87 -7.54
C GLN A 186 -5.62 21.32 -7.11
#